data_AF-A0A2H9MWK6-F1
#
_entry.id   AF-A0A2H9MWK6-F1
#
_cell.length_a   1.000
_cell.length_b   1.000
_cell.length_c   1.000
_cell.angle_alpha   90.00
_cell.angle_beta   90.00
_cell.angle_gamma   90.00
#
_symmetry.space_group_name_H-M   'P 1'
#
loop_
_entity.id
_entity.type
_entity.pdbx_description
1 polymer ?
#
loop_
_entity_poly.entity_id
_entity_poly.type
_entity_poly.pdbx_seq_one_letter_code
_entity_poly.pdbx_strand_id
1 'polypeptide(L)'
;MNTYQALKALNVKSDSSMDDIKLAYRKLALEFHPDKNTSEKEGSEFKKITEAYNYLKKNHMDDTDKQERFTNSDNKTNFKRKPQWSAPPGGKIPEEDWSRYTREFEEEDPTFWREYEKKFWDEYNARVRSDGKQGEYEKAKEPEKQPNLFVDVDKSLCIGCCSCEMIAPDVFSINRNSRSNPKSSVINPKGAGVNKIMNAAETCPTKAIIVENADTKERLFPY
;
A
#
# COMPACT_ATOMS: atom_id res chain seq x y z
N MET A 1 -25.57 -12.93 0.98
CA MET A 1 -25.44 -11.49 1.27
C MET A 1 -25.46 -10.69 -0.04
N ASN A 2 -26.08 -9.51 -0.08
CA ASN A 2 -26.06 -8.59 -1.25
C ASN A 2 -24.97 -7.51 -1.10
N THR A 3 -24.53 -6.85 -2.19
CA THR A 3 -23.53 -5.76 -2.20
C THR A 3 -23.93 -4.61 -1.26
N TYR A 4 -25.18 -4.14 -1.37
CA TYR A 4 -25.72 -3.10 -0.50
C TYR A 4 -25.71 -3.50 0.98
N GLN A 5 -26.06 -4.76 1.27
CA GLN A 5 -26.06 -5.28 2.65
C GLN A 5 -24.63 -5.36 3.21
N ALA A 6 -23.66 -5.75 2.38
CA ALA A 6 -22.26 -5.82 2.77
C ALA A 6 -21.66 -4.43 3.04
N LEU A 7 -21.92 -3.45 2.17
CA LEU A 7 -21.49 -2.06 2.37
C LEU A 7 -22.13 -1.44 3.61
N LYS A 8 -23.42 -1.69 3.84
CA LYS A 8 -24.14 -1.24 5.04
C LYS A 8 -23.59 -1.88 6.31
N ALA A 9 -23.24 -3.17 6.28
CA ALA A 9 -22.65 -3.87 7.42
C ALA A 9 -21.26 -3.32 7.80
N LEU A 10 -20.47 -2.86 6.81
CA LEU A 10 -19.18 -2.21 7.06
C LEU A 10 -19.29 -0.70 7.32
N ASN A 11 -20.50 -0.12 7.17
CA ASN A 11 -20.75 1.31 7.25
C ASN A 11 -19.88 2.14 6.28
N VAL A 12 -19.75 1.64 5.05
CA VAL A 12 -18.92 2.23 3.98
C VAL A 12 -19.82 2.74 2.85
N LYS A 13 -19.39 3.80 2.14
CA LYS A 13 -20.11 4.34 0.97
C LYS A 13 -20.01 3.39 -0.23
N SER A 14 -20.93 3.51 -1.18
CA SER A 14 -20.91 2.72 -2.42
C SER A 14 -19.64 2.91 -3.26
N ASP A 15 -19.07 4.11 -3.20
CA ASP A 15 -17.97 4.53 -4.08
C ASP A 15 -16.59 4.43 -3.39
N SER A 16 -16.54 3.75 -2.24
CA SER A 16 -15.32 3.64 -1.44
C SER A 16 -14.30 2.67 -2.06
N SER A 17 -13.02 3.00 -1.93
CA SER A 17 -11.92 2.17 -2.41
C SER A 17 -11.80 0.88 -1.58
N MET A 18 -11.15 -0.15 -2.15
CA MET A 18 -10.84 -1.37 -1.39
C MET A 18 -10.01 -1.11 -0.15
N ASP A 19 -9.16 -0.08 -0.16
CA ASP A 19 -8.37 0.25 1.00
C ASP A 19 -9.24 0.84 2.11
N ASP A 20 -10.28 1.60 1.77
CA ASP A 20 -11.29 2.08 2.72
C ASP A 20 -12.12 0.92 3.29
N ILE A 21 -12.50 -0.04 2.43
CA ILE A 21 -13.21 -1.26 2.85
C ILE A 21 -12.37 -2.09 3.83
N LYS A 22 -11.06 -2.24 3.56
CA LYS A 22 -10.11 -2.92 4.47
C LYS A 22 -9.94 -2.16 5.79
N LEU A 23 -9.91 -0.83 5.75
CA LEU A 23 -9.79 0.00 6.95
C LEU A 23 -11.05 -0.11 7.82
N ALA A 24 -12.24 0.00 7.22
CA ALA A 24 -13.51 -0.16 7.92
C ALA A 24 -13.66 -1.55 8.54
N TYR A 25 -13.27 -2.61 7.81
CA TYR A 25 -13.24 -3.97 8.36
C TYR A 25 -12.32 -4.08 9.58
N ARG A 26 -11.08 -3.55 9.50
CA ARG A 26 -10.13 -3.58 10.62
C ARG A 26 -10.65 -2.86 11.85
N LYS A 27 -11.28 -1.70 11.66
CA LYS A 27 -11.92 -0.95 12.73
C LYS A 27 -13.03 -1.75 13.42
N LEU A 28 -14.00 -2.24 12.65
CA LEU A 28 -15.13 -2.98 13.18
C LEU A 28 -14.71 -4.32 13.83
N ALA A 29 -13.68 -4.97 13.29
CA ALA A 29 -13.13 -6.21 13.87
C ALA A 29 -12.52 -5.98 15.26
N LEU A 30 -11.90 -4.82 15.50
CA LEU A 30 -11.35 -4.45 16.81
C LEU A 30 -12.45 -4.01 17.79
N GLU A 31 -13.45 -3.28 17.30
CA GLU A 31 -14.59 -2.83 18.12
C GLU A 31 -15.48 -3.99 18.56
N PHE A 32 -15.75 -4.96 17.67
CA PHE A 32 -16.65 -6.09 17.90
C PHE A 32 -15.92 -7.41 18.17
N HIS A 33 -14.66 -7.36 18.63
CA HIS A 33 -13.91 -8.56 18.95
C HIS A 33 -14.59 -9.35 20.08
N PRO A 34 -14.79 -10.67 19.94
CA PRO A 34 -15.50 -11.48 20.94
C PRO A 34 -14.85 -11.43 22.34
N ASP A 35 -13.52 -11.31 22.41
CA ASP A 35 -12.80 -11.20 23.69
C ASP A 35 -13.08 -9.89 24.44
N LYS A 36 -13.42 -8.82 23.72
CA LYS A 36 -13.72 -7.49 24.32
C LYS A 36 -15.20 -7.33 24.66
N ASN A 37 -16.08 -7.92 23.86
CA ASN A 37 -17.53 -7.79 23.99
C ASN A 37 -18.19 -9.12 24.39
N THR A 38 -17.91 -9.57 25.61
CA THR A 38 -18.51 -10.80 26.17
C THR A 38 -20.02 -10.69 26.41
N SER A 39 -20.59 -9.49 26.36
CA SER A 39 -22.01 -9.20 26.66
C SER A 39 -22.97 -9.44 25.49
N GLU A 40 -22.48 -9.48 24.25
CA GLU A 40 -23.32 -9.62 23.06
C GLU A 40 -23.14 -10.99 22.39
N LYS A 41 -24.08 -11.88 22.69
CA LYS A 41 -24.44 -13.12 21.98
C LYS A 41 -23.53 -13.46 20.78
N GLU A 42 -22.54 -14.32 21.06
CA GLU A 42 -21.84 -15.22 20.12
C GLU A 42 -21.04 -14.59 18.97
N GLY A 43 -20.68 -13.31 19.02
CA GLY A 43 -19.96 -12.67 17.92
C GLY A 43 -20.77 -12.68 16.62
N SER A 44 -22.09 -12.62 16.73
CA SER A 44 -22.99 -12.61 15.57
C SER A 44 -22.75 -11.39 14.66
N GLU A 45 -22.36 -10.25 15.25
CA GLU A 45 -21.98 -9.05 14.50
C GLU A 45 -20.63 -9.21 13.81
N PHE A 46 -19.64 -9.75 14.52
CA PHE A 46 -18.34 -10.08 13.94
C PHE A 46 -18.47 -11.00 12.72
N LYS A 47 -19.28 -12.06 12.82
CA LYS A 47 -19.57 -12.97 11.70
C LYS A 47 -20.17 -12.23 10.50
N LYS A 48 -21.10 -11.31 10.72
CA LYS A 48 -21.70 -10.48 9.65
C LYS A 48 -20.67 -9.55 9.00
N ILE A 49 -19.81 -8.93 9.80
CA ILE A 49 -18.72 -8.05 9.34
C ILE A 49 -17.73 -8.85 8.47
N THR A 50 -17.34 -10.04 8.91
CA THR A 50 -16.45 -10.94 8.15
C THR A 50 -17.09 -11.45 6.87
N GLU A 51 -18.37 -11.83 6.89
CA GLU A 51 -19.12 -12.24 5.69
C GLU A 51 -19.20 -11.10 4.67
N ALA A 52 -19.52 -9.89 5.12
CA ALA A 52 -19.60 -8.69 4.30
C ALA A 52 -18.26 -8.38 3.60
N TYR A 53 -17.16 -8.38 4.35
CA TYR A 53 -15.83 -8.11 3.81
C TYR A 53 -15.40 -9.16 2.78
N ASN A 54 -15.62 -10.45 3.08
CA ASN A 54 -15.29 -11.53 2.15
C ASN A 54 -16.10 -11.44 0.85
N TYR A 55 -17.36 -11.04 0.92
CA TYR A 55 -18.21 -10.82 -0.25
C TYR A 55 -17.68 -9.66 -1.12
N LEU A 56 -17.37 -8.51 -0.51
CA LEU A 56 -16.82 -7.35 -1.24
C LEU A 56 -15.45 -7.65 -1.85
N LYS A 57 -14.58 -8.36 -1.12
CA LYS A 57 -13.26 -8.77 -1.60
C LYS A 57 -13.36 -9.67 -2.83
N LYS A 58 -14.29 -10.65 -2.84
CA LYS A 58 -14.49 -11.53 -4.01
C LYS A 58 -14.94 -10.75 -5.24
N ASN A 59 -15.88 -9.82 -5.09
CA ASN A 59 -16.39 -9.04 -6.21
C ASN A 59 -15.35 -8.06 -6.78
N HIS A 60 -14.47 -7.52 -5.94
CA HIS A 60 -13.41 -6.63 -6.40
C HIS A 60 -12.21 -7.37 -7.03
N MET A 61 -11.96 -8.64 -6.64
CA MET A 61 -10.92 -9.46 -7.26
C MET A 61 -11.28 -9.89 -8.69
N ASP A 62 -12.57 -9.99 -9.03
CA ASP A 62 -13.03 -10.39 -10.37
C ASP A 62 -12.79 -9.31 -11.44
N ASP A 63 -12.62 -8.04 -11.04
CA ASP A 63 -12.23 -6.95 -11.94
C ASP A 63 -10.72 -6.87 -12.18
N THR A 64 -9.92 -7.21 -11.16
CA THR A 64 -8.44 -7.17 -11.27
C THR A 64 -7.89 -8.36 -12.06
N ASP A 65 -8.49 -9.55 -11.92
CA ASP A 65 -8.09 -10.76 -12.66
C ASP A 65 -8.52 -10.71 -14.15
N LYS A 66 -9.54 -9.93 -14.52
CA LYS A 66 -9.87 -9.67 -15.94
C LYS A 66 -8.80 -8.85 -16.65
N GLN A 67 -8.13 -7.94 -15.95
CA GLN A 67 -7.10 -7.09 -16.55
C GLN A 67 -5.79 -7.85 -16.83
N GLU A 68 -5.46 -8.87 -16.04
CA GLU A 68 -4.28 -9.73 -16.25
C GLU A 68 -4.52 -10.85 -17.28
N ARG A 69 -5.75 -11.30 -17.48
CA ARG A 69 -6.06 -12.37 -18.46
C ARG A 69 -6.10 -11.89 -19.92
N PHE A 70 -6.09 -10.59 -20.19
CA PHE A 70 -6.05 -10.05 -21.55
C PHE A 70 -4.63 -9.93 -22.14
N THR A 71 -3.56 -10.17 -21.37
CA THR A 71 -2.17 -10.02 -21.86
C THR A 71 -1.38 -11.32 -21.99
N ASN A 72 -1.95 -12.49 -21.70
CA ASN A 72 -1.26 -13.77 -21.89
C ASN A 72 -2.21 -14.87 -22.37
N SER A 73 -2.62 -14.80 -23.63
CA SER A 73 -2.94 -16.02 -24.38
C SER A 73 -1.61 -16.54 -24.93
N ASP A 74 -0.99 -17.49 -24.21
CA ASP A 74 -0.41 -18.69 -24.82
C ASP A 74 0.42 -19.45 -23.77
N ASN A 75 -0.21 -20.51 -23.23
CA ASN A 75 0.35 -21.85 -23.04
C ASN A 75 -0.38 -22.54 -21.89
N LYS A 76 -1.34 -23.38 -22.25
CA LYS A 76 -1.98 -24.34 -21.34
C LYS A 76 -0.95 -25.37 -20.88
N THR A 77 -0.63 -25.35 -19.59
CA THR A 77 -0.27 -26.57 -18.85
C THR A 77 -1.30 -26.77 -17.74
N ASN A 78 -1.80 -28.00 -17.62
CA ASN A 78 -2.88 -28.40 -16.72
C ASN A 78 -2.43 -28.39 -15.24
N PHE A 79 -2.16 -27.22 -14.68
CA PHE A 79 -1.94 -27.08 -13.24
C PHE A 79 -3.27 -26.73 -12.56
N LYS A 80 -3.92 -27.73 -11.95
CA LYS A 80 -5.08 -27.49 -11.09
C LYS A 80 -4.61 -26.71 -9.86
N ARG A 81 -4.79 -25.38 -9.85
CA ARG A 81 -4.58 -24.54 -8.67
C ARG A 81 -5.53 -25.01 -7.57
N LYS A 82 -5.00 -25.59 -6.50
CA LYS A 82 -5.78 -25.79 -5.27
C LYS A 82 -5.95 -24.41 -4.61
N PRO A 83 -7.17 -23.95 -4.31
CA PRO A 83 -7.33 -22.74 -3.51
C PRO A 83 -6.80 -23.06 -2.11
N GLN A 84 -5.70 -22.41 -1.73
CA GLN A 84 -4.99 -22.60 -0.46
C GLN A 84 -5.83 -22.20 0.78
N TRP A 85 -7.05 -21.70 0.58
CA TRP A 85 -7.91 -21.11 1.61
C TRP A 85 -9.38 -21.51 1.40
N SER A 86 -9.66 -22.80 1.35
CA SER A 86 -11.04 -23.30 1.40
C SER A 86 -11.10 -24.58 2.22
N ALA A 87 -12.04 -24.65 3.17
CA ALA A 87 -12.29 -25.87 3.92
C ALA A 87 -12.70 -27.01 2.96
N PRO A 88 -12.25 -28.26 3.18
CA PRO A 88 -12.76 -29.40 2.42
C PRO A 88 -14.28 -29.51 2.57
N PRO A 89 -15.02 -29.90 1.51
CA PRO A 89 -16.48 -30.02 1.60
C PRO A 89 -16.84 -31.08 2.65
N GLY A 90 -17.51 -30.64 3.73
CA GLY A 90 -17.97 -31.49 4.84
C GLY A 90 -17.09 -31.53 6.09
N GLY A 91 -15.97 -30.81 6.14
CA GLY A 91 -15.11 -30.73 7.33
C GLY A 91 -15.37 -29.48 8.17
N LYS A 92 -15.34 -29.61 9.51
CA LYS A 92 -15.23 -28.46 10.41
C LYS A 92 -13.84 -27.85 10.23
N ILE A 93 -13.78 -26.53 10.14
CA ILE A 93 -12.53 -25.77 10.06
C ILE A 93 -11.72 -26.10 11.34
N PRO A 94 -10.46 -26.58 11.23
CA PRO A 94 -9.63 -26.78 12.41
C PRO A 94 -9.51 -25.45 13.16
N GLU A 95 -9.72 -25.46 14.49
CA GLU A 95 -9.33 -24.32 15.33
C GLU A 95 -7.81 -24.23 15.28
N GLU A 96 -7.29 -23.45 14.34
CA GLU A 96 -5.89 -23.12 14.28
C GLU A 96 -5.57 -22.18 15.44
N ASP A 97 -4.68 -22.67 16.31
CA ASP A 97 -4.13 -21.90 17.40
C ASP A 97 -3.06 -20.94 16.87
N TRP A 98 -3.49 -19.73 16.49
CA TRP A 98 -2.63 -18.67 15.96
C TRP A 98 -1.59 -18.20 16.97
N SER A 99 -1.76 -18.54 18.26
CA SER A 99 -0.78 -18.27 19.30
C SER A 99 0.58 -18.87 18.93
N ARG A 100 0.65 -19.98 18.19
CA ARG A 100 1.94 -20.55 17.77
C ARG A 100 2.80 -19.60 16.93
N TYR A 101 2.19 -18.69 16.17
CA TYR A 101 2.90 -17.74 15.31
C TYR A 101 3.11 -16.37 15.97
N THR A 102 2.32 -16.03 17.00
CA THR A 102 2.40 -14.75 17.71
C THR A 102 3.04 -14.85 19.10
N ARG A 103 3.26 -16.06 19.61
CA ARG A 103 3.75 -16.31 20.98
C ARG A 103 5.10 -15.66 21.27
N GLU A 104 6.04 -15.68 20.33
CA GLU A 104 7.33 -15.00 20.50
C GLU A 104 7.16 -13.48 20.67
N PHE A 105 6.24 -12.87 19.92
CA PHE A 105 5.92 -11.45 20.02
C PHE A 105 5.14 -11.09 21.29
N GLU A 106 4.23 -11.97 21.72
CA GLU A 106 3.42 -11.79 22.94
C GLU A 106 4.23 -12.02 24.23
N GLU A 107 5.25 -12.88 24.19
CA GLU A 107 6.16 -13.15 25.31
C GLU A 107 7.21 -12.04 25.51
N GLU A 108 7.64 -11.36 24.43
CA GLU A 108 8.64 -10.28 24.49
C GLU A 108 8.08 -8.94 24.97
N ASP A 109 6.84 -8.59 24.62
CA ASP A 109 6.21 -7.34 25.06
C ASP A 109 4.71 -7.50 25.34
N PRO A 110 4.30 -7.64 26.63
CA PRO A 110 2.90 -7.70 27.04
C PRO A 110 2.07 -6.47 26.65
N THR A 111 2.72 -5.38 26.24
CA THR A 111 2.07 -4.14 25.80
C THR A 111 1.95 -4.02 24.29
N PHE A 112 2.52 -4.95 23.52
CA PHE A 112 2.50 -4.94 22.04
C PHE A 112 1.10 -4.70 21.46
N TRP A 113 0.10 -5.47 21.90
CA TRP A 113 -1.28 -5.31 21.42
C TRP A 113 -1.91 -3.98 21.82
N ARG A 114 -1.56 -3.44 22.99
CA ARG A 114 -2.05 -2.13 23.44
C ARG A 114 -1.42 -0.99 22.65
N GLU A 115 -0.13 -1.09 22.35
CA GLU A 115 0.58 -0.08 21.55
C GLU A 115 0.14 -0.14 20.09
N TYR A 116 -0.03 -1.34 19.54
CA TYR A 116 -0.58 -1.54 18.19
C TYR A 116 -1.98 -0.94 18.07
N GLU A 117 -2.88 -1.23 19.02
CA GLU A 117 -4.24 -0.68 19.02
C GLU A 117 -4.22 0.85 19.15
N LYS A 118 -3.39 1.40 20.05
CA LYS A 118 -3.24 2.84 20.22
C LYS A 118 -2.77 3.51 18.92
N LYS A 119 -1.70 2.97 18.31
CA LYS A 119 -1.15 3.46 17.05
C LYS A 119 -2.16 3.37 15.91
N PHE A 120 -2.91 2.26 15.84
CA PHE A 120 -3.98 2.09 14.86
C PHE A 120 -5.05 3.18 15.01
N TRP A 121 -5.51 3.46 16.22
CA TRP A 121 -6.51 4.51 16.46
C TRP A 121 -5.97 5.91 16.19
N ASP A 122 -4.71 6.19 16.54
CA ASP A 122 -4.06 7.46 16.24
C ASP A 122 -3.97 7.70 14.72
N GLU A 123 -3.52 6.71 13.96
CA GLU A 123 -3.46 6.76 12.48
C GLU A 123 -4.84 6.82 11.84
N TYR A 124 -5.80 6.03 12.32
CA TYR A 124 -7.17 6.02 11.82
C TYR A 124 -7.85 7.37 12.05
N ASN A 125 -7.76 7.91 13.27
CA ASN A 125 -8.36 9.22 13.61
C ASN A 125 -7.67 10.37 12.87
N ALA A 126 -6.36 10.27 12.61
CA ALA A 126 -5.66 11.21 11.75
C ALA A 126 -6.16 11.17 10.29
N ARG A 127 -6.56 9.99 9.80
CA ARG A 127 -7.09 9.79 8.44
C ARG A 127 -8.57 10.21 8.30
N VAL A 128 -9.37 10.08 9.37
CA VAL A 128 -10.84 10.22 9.37
C VAL A 128 -11.34 11.57 9.93
N ARG A 129 -10.46 12.58 10.10
CA ARG A 129 -10.87 13.91 10.56
C ARG A 129 -12.07 14.47 9.77
N SER A 130 -13.01 15.09 10.50
CA SER A 130 -14.28 15.65 10.02
C SER A 130 -14.15 16.58 8.81
N ASP A 131 -12.98 17.16 8.60
CA ASP A 131 -12.73 18.20 7.60
C ASP A 131 -12.41 17.63 6.20
N GLY A 132 -12.49 16.29 6.03
CA GLY A 132 -12.35 15.64 4.72
C GLY A 132 -10.95 15.69 4.12
N LYS A 133 -9.95 16.20 4.86
CA LYS A 133 -8.56 16.27 4.43
C LYS A 133 -7.80 15.03 4.91
N GLN A 134 -7.51 14.14 3.97
CA GLN A 134 -6.67 12.95 4.15
C GLN A 134 -5.28 13.39 4.65
N GLY A 135 -5.02 13.25 5.95
CA GLY A 135 -3.84 13.79 6.65
C GLY A 135 -2.47 13.24 6.23
N GLU A 136 -2.39 12.30 5.29
CA GLU A 136 -1.13 11.86 4.67
C GLU A 136 -0.86 12.53 3.32
N TYR A 137 -1.88 12.96 2.58
CA TYR A 137 -1.70 13.51 1.22
C TYR A 137 -1.18 14.96 1.24
N GLU A 138 -1.40 15.70 2.33
CA GLU A 138 -0.93 17.09 2.43
C GLU A 138 0.60 17.22 2.47
N LYS A 139 1.33 16.22 3.01
CA LYS A 139 2.81 16.20 2.97
C LYS A 139 3.36 15.95 1.56
N ALA A 140 2.59 15.34 0.68
CA ALA A 140 2.96 15.12 -0.73
C ALA A 140 2.61 16.32 -1.63
N LYS A 141 1.93 17.34 -1.10
CA LYS A 141 1.57 18.52 -1.89
C LYS A 141 2.83 19.34 -2.15
N GLU A 142 3.20 19.43 -3.42
CA GLU A 142 4.34 20.22 -3.86
C GLU A 142 4.14 21.70 -3.49
N PRO A 143 5.19 22.43 -3.09
CA PRO A 143 5.07 23.85 -2.77
C PRO A 143 4.57 24.63 -3.98
N GLU A 144 3.71 25.64 -3.74
CA GLU A 144 3.12 26.46 -4.83
C GLU A 144 4.19 27.21 -5.65
N LYS A 145 5.34 27.49 -5.05
CA LYS A 145 6.52 28.06 -5.72
C LYS A 145 7.63 27.02 -5.73
N GLN A 146 7.96 26.53 -6.92
CA GLN A 146 9.06 25.58 -7.12
C GLN A 146 10.30 26.34 -7.62
N PRO A 147 11.48 26.16 -6.99
CA PRO A 147 12.73 26.65 -7.56
C PRO A 147 13.04 25.96 -8.88
N ASN A 148 13.79 26.65 -9.75
CA ASN A 148 14.23 26.08 -11.01
C ASN A 148 15.38 25.08 -10.72
N LEU A 149 15.08 23.78 -10.75
CA LEU A 149 16.07 22.74 -10.47
C LEU A 149 16.81 22.31 -11.74
N PHE A 150 18.12 22.14 -11.61
CA PHE A 150 18.95 21.39 -12.53
C PHE A 150 19.17 19.99 -11.95
N VAL A 151 18.84 18.96 -12.73
CA VAL A 151 18.96 17.57 -12.32
C VAL A 151 19.84 16.84 -13.31
N ASP A 152 20.83 16.10 -12.81
CA ASP A 152 21.70 15.25 -13.62
C ASP A 152 21.92 13.88 -12.95
N VAL A 153 22.37 12.90 -13.71
CA VAL A 153 22.71 11.56 -13.22
C VAL A 153 24.14 11.22 -13.60
N ASP A 154 24.98 11.00 -12.58
CA ASP A 154 26.32 10.47 -12.78
C ASP A 154 26.26 8.99 -13.18
N LYS A 155 26.55 8.73 -14.45
CA LYS A 155 26.55 7.39 -15.05
C LYS A 155 27.62 6.46 -14.45
N SER A 156 28.68 7.02 -13.88
CA SER A 156 29.74 6.24 -13.24
C SER A 156 29.27 5.64 -11.92
N LEU A 157 28.50 6.41 -11.14
CA LEU A 157 27.94 5.99 -9.85
C LEU A 157 26.61 5.24 -9.98
N CYS A 158 25.85 5.45 -11.06
CA CYS A 158 24.55 4.81 -11.24
C CYS A 158 24.69 3.29 -11.42
N ILE A 159 24.10 2.50 -10.53
CA ILE A 159 24.11 1.02 -10.59
C ILE A 159 22.88 0.42 -11.30
N GLY A 160 21.99 1.25 -11.83
CA GLY A 160 20.81 0.79 -12.55
C GLY A 160 19.68 0.22 -11.66
N CYS A 161 19.52 0.73 -10.44
CA CYS A 161 18.48 0.28 -9.48
C CYS A 161 17.03 0.65 -9.88
N CYS A 162 16.84 1.48 -10.92
CA CYS A 162 15.54 1.95 -11.41
C CYS A 162 14.66 2.76 -10.43
N SER A 163 15.06 2.97 -9.17
CA SER A 163 14.22 3.67 -8.18
C SER A 163 13.76 5.05 -8.64
N CYS A 164 14.62 5.77 -9.38
CA CYS A 164 14.31 7.10 -9.90
C CYS A 164 13.21 7.11 -10.99
N GLU A 165 13.15 6.10 -11.86
CA GLU A 165 12.08 5.95 -12.87
C GLU A 165 10.74 5.60 -12.19
N MET A 166 10.77 4.84 -11.10
CA MET A 166 9.56 4.48 -10.34
C MET A 166 8.96 5.68 -9.60
N ILE A 167 9.81 6.56 -9.03
CA ILE A 167 9.37 7.71 -8.23
C ILE A 167 9.00 8.90 -9.13
N ALA A 168 9.77 9.15 -10.19
CA ALA A 168 9.59 10.28 -11.09
C ALA A 168 9.84 9.88 -12.56
N PRO A 169 8.89 9.16 -13.20
CA PRO A 169 9.02 8.68 -14.57
C PRO A 169 9.10 9.80 -15.61
N ASP A 170 8.47 10.94 -15.33
CA ASP A 170 8.51 12.12 -16.22
C ASP A 170 9.86 12.83 -16.19
N VAL A 171 10.69 12.57 -15.17
CA VAL A 171 12.03 13.17 -15.01
C VAL A 171 13.12 12.21 -15.44
N PHE A 172 13.04 10.95 -15.03
CA PHE A 172 14.08 9.95 -15.25
C PHE A 172 13.60 8.81 -16.15
N SER A 173 14.48 8.36 -17.03
CA SER A 173 14.29 7.12 -17.79
C SER A 173 15.54 6.28 -17.74
N ILE A 174 15.35 4.96 -17.68
CA ILE A 174 16.45 4.02 -17.78
C ILE A 174 16.72 3.61 -19.23
N ASN A 175 18.00 3.46 -19.56
CA ASN A 175 18.43 2.97 -20.87
C ASN A 175 18.20 1.46 -20.97
N ARG A 176 17.02 1.08 -21.48
CA ARG A 176 16.62 -0.34 -21.66
C ARG A 176 17.40 -1.06 -22.78
N ASN A 177 18.18 -0.33 -23.58
CA ASN A 177 18.99 -0.88 -24.65
C ASN A 177 20.22 -1.66 -24.13
N SER A 178 20.70 -1.33 -22.94
CA SER A 178 21.83 -2.03 -22.32
C SER A 178 21.35 -3.28 -21.60
N ARG A 179 21.67 -4.47 -22.13
CA ARG A 179 21.29 -5.76 -21.52
C ARG A 179 21.96 -6.01 -20.16
N SER A 180 23.09 -5.35 -19.89
CA SER A 180 23.82 -5.40 -18.63
C SER A 180 24.00 -3.98 -18.08
N ASN A 181 23.51 -3.73 -16.86
CA ASN A 181 23.61 -2.45 -16.14
C ASN A 181 22.97 -1.25 -16.87
N PRO A 182 21.64 -1.23 -17.04
CA PRO A 182 20.94 -0.11 -17.66
C PRO A 182 21.12 1.15 -16.80
N LYS A 183 21.64 2.23 -17.39
CA LYS A 183 21.91 3.49 -16.69
C LYS A 183 20.71 4.41 -16.79
N SER A 184 20.35 5.09 -15.70
CA SER A 184 19.35 6.15 -15.74
C SER A 184 19.91 7.42 -16.39
N SER A 185 19.02 8.18 -17.01
CA SER A 185 19.27 9.49 -17.61
C SER A 185 18.08 10.40 -17.35
N VAL A 186 18.33 11.70 -17.28
CA VAL A 186 17.28 12.71 -17.12
C VAL A 186 16.68 13.05 -18.49
N ILE A 187 15.36 12.94 -18.63
CA ILE A 187 14.62 13.37 -19.82
C ILE A 187 14.19 14.83 -19.67
N ASN A 188 13.52 15.14 -18.54
CA ASN A 188 12.97 16.46 -18.28
C ASN A 188 13.13 16.86 -16.81
N PRO A 189 14.04 17.80 -16.47
CA PRO A 189 14.24 18.22 -15.09
C PRO A 189 13.01 18.92 -14.49
N LYS A 190 12.03 19.34 -15.30
CA LYS A 190 10.77 19.97 -14.87
C LYS A 190 9.57 19.02 -14.88
N GLY A 191 9.79 17.72 -15.06
CA GLY A 191 8.71 16.73 -15.16
C GLY A 191 7.97 16.46 -13.84
N ALA A 192 8.58 16.78 -12.69
CA ALA A 192 8.00 16.59 -11.37
C ALA A 192 8.40 17.73 -10.43
N GLY A 193 7.66 17.94 -9.34
CA GLY A 193 8.05 18.94 -8.37
C GLY A 193 9.22 18.53 -7.49
N VAL A 194 9.75 19.52 -6.78
CA VAL A 194 10.97 19.42 -5.96
C VAL A 194 10.93 18.23 -5.01
N ASN A 195 9.81 18.01 -4.31
CA ASN A 195 9.68 16.94 -3.33
C ASN A 195 9.85 15.55 -3.97
N LYS A 196 9.28 15.33 -5.16
CA LYS A 196 9.41 14.05 -5.89
C LYS A 196 10.83 13.83 -6.40
N ILE A 197 11.45 14.89 -6.93
CA ILE A 197 12.84 14.84 -7.42
C ILE A 197 13.80 14.55 -6.26
N MET A 198 13.64 15.24 -5.12
CA MET A 198 14.45 15.03 -3.93
C MET A 198 14.26 13.62 -3.36
N ASN A 199 13.02 13.13 -3.28
CA ASN A 199 12.75 11.75 -2.84
C ASN A 199 13.41 10.71 -3.77
N ALA A 200 13.35 10.92 -5.09
CA ALA A 200 14.05 10.07 -6.05
C ALA A 200 15.58 10.08 -5.84
N ALA A 201 16.15 11.25 -5.52
CA ALA A 201 17.56 11.42 -5.24
C ALA A 201 17.99 10.73 -3.91
N GLU A 202 17.21 10.92 -2.85
CA GLU A 202 17.44 10.31 -1.52
C GLU A 202 17.30 8.78 -1.54
N THR A 203 16.40 8.25 -2.37
CA THR A 203 16.22 6.80 -2.54
C THR A 203 17.35 6.16 -3.35
N CYS A 204 18.25 6.95 -3.94
CA CYS A 204 19.37 6.44 -4.72
C CYS A 204 20.48 5.86 -3.81
N PRO A 205 20.76 4.55 -3.85
CA PRO A 205 21.71 3.92 -2.92
C PRO A 205 23.15 4.41 -3.10
N THR A 206 23.54 4.77 -4.32
CA THR A 206 24.89 5.26 -4.64
C THR A 206 24.98 6.78 -4.71
N LYS A 207 23.88 7.50 -4.39
CA LYS A 207 23.78 8.96 -4.50
C LYS A 207 24.22 9.49 -5.88
N ALA A 208 23.88 8.76 -6.94
CA ALA A 208 24.29 9.09 -8.31
C ALA A 208 23.51 10.25 -8.93
N ILE A 209 22.40 10.66 -8.31
CA ILE A 209 21.56 11.76 -8.80
C ILE A 209 22.12 13.06 -8.20
N ILE A 210 22.28 14.07 -9.03
CA ILE A 210 22.74 15.40 -8.64
C ILE A 210 21.57 16.35 -8.83
N VAL A 211 21.24 17.10 -7.79
CA VAL A 211 20.18 18.13 -7.80
C VAL A 211 20.81 19.45 -7.38
N GLU A 212 20.74 20.44 -8.27
CA GLU A 212 21.28 21.78 -8.06
C GLU A 212 20.18 22.81 -8.32
N ASN A 213 20.23 23.93 -7.62
CA ASN A 213 19.38 25.06 -7.93
C ASN A 213 20.00 25.83 -9.10
N ALA A 214 19.28 25.95 -10.23
CA ALA A 214 19.80 26.60 -11.43
C ALA A 214 20.05 28.11 -11.23
N ASP A 215 19.30 28.74 -10.32
CA ASP A 215 19.37 30.18 -10.08
C ASP A 215 20.53 30.53 -9.14
N THR A 216 20.70 29.76 -8.05
CA THR A 216 21.75 30.00 -7.05
C THR A 216 23.03 29.20 -7.28
N LYS A 217 23.00 28.20 -8.17
CA LYS A 217 24.06 27.19 -8.37
C LYS A 217 24.43 26.43 -7.10
N GLU A 218 23.54 26.43 -6.11
CA GLU A 218 23.70 25.68 -4.88
C GLU A 218 23.36 24.22 -5.11
N ARG A 219 24.23 23.31 -4.66
CA ARG A 219 23.97 21.87 -4.72
C ARG A 219 23.07 21.48 -3.56
N LEU A 220 21.88 21.00 -3.90
CA LEU A 220 20.88 20.51 -2.94
C LEU A 220 21.11 19.03 -2.60
N PHE A 221 21.59 18.25 -3.57
CA PHE A 221 21.94 16.85 -3.38
C PHE A 221 23.00 16.38 -4.39
N PRO A 222 23.93 15.48 -4.02
CA PRO A 222 24.24 15.06 -2.65
C PRO A 222 24.83 16.21 -1.82
N TYR A 223 24.59 16.18 -0.50
CA TYR A 223 25.11 17.15 0.47
C TYR A 223 26.60 16.97 0.76
#